data_AF-A0A2N2Q1Q1-F1
#
_entry.id   AF-A0A2N2Q1Q1-F1
#
_cell.length_a   1.000
_cell.length_b   1.000
_cell.length_c   1.000
_cell.angle_alpha   90.00
_cell.angle_beta   90.00
_cell.angle_gamma   90.00
#
_symmetry.space_group_name_H-M   'P 1'
#
loop_
_entity.id
_entity.type
_entity.pdbx_description
1 polymer ?
#
loop_
_entity_poly.entity_id
_entity_poly.type
_entity_poly.pdbx_seq_one_letter_code
_entity_poly.pdbx_strand_id
1 'polypeptide(L)'
;MKTTLPLLTCLLLIVTPVLADETASTIEATTSKGDLVKLHPNGRWEFVDTEKAQKAAALAQTYPENQVCPPGAQGKFLGFGRCILPGDKEFNRGSLSGKGR
;
A
#
# COMPACT_ATOMS: atom_id res chain seq x y z
N MET A 1 43.52 16.41 -18.15
CA MET A 1 42.63 16.49 -16.96
C MET A 1 41.45 17.42 -17.26
N LYS A 2 40.43 16.97 -17.99
CA LYS A 2 39.21 17.77 -18.30
C LYS A 2 37.95 16.90 -18.48
N THR A 3 37.86 15.74 -17.82
CA THR A 3 36.70 14.83 -17.90
C THR A 3 35.90 14.73 -16.59
N THR A 4 36.35 15.40 -15.53
CA THR A 4 35.68 15.39 -14.21
C THR A 4 34.49 16.35 -14.14
N LEU A 5 34.46 17.38 -15.00
CA LEU A 5 33.40 18.40 -15.00
C LEU A 5 32.01 17.87 -15.41
N PRO A 6 31.82 17.08 -16.48
CA PRO A 6 30.48 16.59 -16.87
C PRO A 6 29.94 15.49 -15.94
N LEU A 7 30.82 14.73 -15.27
CA LEU A 7 30.41 13.68 -14.32
C LEU A 7 29.78 14.30 -13.06
N LEU A 8 30.33 15.42 -12.58
CA LEU A 8 29.81 16.14 -11.41
C LEU A 8 28.45 16.78 -11.71
N THR A 9 28.24 17.30 -12.93
CA THR A 9 26.96 17.89 -13.34
C THR A 9 25.85 16.85 -13.51
N CYS A 10 26.16 15.64 -14.01
CA CYS A 10 25.19 14.55 -14.07
C CYS A 10 24.78 14.04 -12.68
N LEU A 11 25.70 14.05 -11.71
CA LEU A 11 25.41 13.59 -10.34
C LEU A 11 24.49 14.58 -9.59
N LEU A 12 24.62 15.89 -9.85
CA LEU A 12 23.80 16.94 -9.23
C LEU A 12 22.35 16.95 -9.72
N LEU A 13 22.05 16.44 -10.92
CA LEU A 13 20.68 16.37 -11.47
C LEU A 13 19.81 15.26 -10.85
N ILE A 14 20.39 14.35 -10.08
CA ILE A 14 19.68 13.22 -9.44
C ILE A 14 19.27 13.57 -7.99
N VAL A 15 19.74 14.70 -7.45
CA VAL A 15 19.65 15.03 -6.01
C VAL A 15 18.60 16.10 -5.71
N THR A 16 17.77 16.51 -6.67
CA THR A 16 16.62 17.36 -6.36
C THR A 16 15.49 16.48 -5.83
N PRO A 17 15.20 16.43 -4.51
CA PRO A 17 13.90 15.95 -4.08
C PRO A 17 12.88 16.91 -4.68
N VAL A 18 12.01 16.39 -5.55
CA VAL A 18 10.72 17.04 -5.78
C VAL A 18 10.01 16.99 -4.43
N LEU A 19 10.12 18.08 -3.68
CA LEU A 19 9.30 18.30 -2.50
C LEU A 19 7.88 18.49 -3.03
N ALA A 20 7.12 17.40 -3.03
CA ALA A 20 5.67 17.50 -3.13
C ALA A 20 5.20 18.30 -1.92
N ASP A 21 4.32 19.28 -2.16
CA ASP A 21 3.71 20.08 -1.11
C ASP A 21 2.96 19.15 -0.14
N GLU A 22 3.49 18.98 1.09
CA GLU A 22 3.09 17.91 2.01
C GLU A 22 1.73 18.14 2.69
N THR A 23 1.03 19.24 2.39
CA THR A 23 -0.22 19.61 3.07
C THR A 23 -1.46 19.37 2.23
N ALA A 24 -1.50 18.29 1.45
CA ALA A 24 -2.77 17.85 0.89
C ALA A 24 -3.73 17.57 2.07
N SER A 25 -4.82 18.35 2.15
CA SER A 25 -5.84 18.22 3.19
C SER A 25 -6.99 17.36 2.69
N THR A 26 -7.82 16.87 3.62
CA THR A 26 -9.04 16.14 3.25
C THR A 26 -10.03 17.09 2.59
N ILE A 27 -10.60 16.70 1.45
CA ILE A 27 -11.54 17.52 0.68
C ILE A 27 -12.92 16.86 0.72
N GLU A 28 -13.98 17.66 0.87
CA GLU A 28 -15.35 17.18 0.76
C GLU A 28 -15.81 17.21 -0.69
N ALA A 29 -16.47 16.13 -1.14
CA ALA A 29 -16.98 15.98 -2.49
C ALA A 29 -18.35 15.26 -2.49
N THR A 30 -19.00 15.26 -3.64
CA THR A 30 -20.30 14.61 -3.83
C THR A 30 -20.17 13.53 -4.90
N THR A 31 -20.66 12.32 -4.62
CA THR A 31 -20.69 11.24 -5.62
C THR A 31 -21.71 11.52 -6.72
N SER A 32 -21.65 10.79 -7.83
CA SER A 32 -22.65 10.88 -8.92
C SER A 32 -24.08 10.54 -8.47
N LYS A 33 -24.24 9.87 -7.32
CA LYS A 33 -25.52 9.52 -6.71
C LYS A 33 -26.00 10.57 -5.70
N GLY A 34 -25.22 11.62 -5.45
CA GLY A 34 -25.55 12.69 -4.51
C GLY A 34 -25.05 12.47 -3.08
N ASP A 35 -24.24 11.44 -2.82
CA ASP A 35 -23.73 11.17 -1.48
C ASP A 35 -22.52 12.05 -1.15
N LEU A 36 -22.49 12.62 0.06
CA LEU A 36 -21.34 13.37 0.56
C LEU A 36 -20.21 12.42 0.99
N VAL A 37 -19.00 12.69 0.51
CA VAL A 37 -17.80 11.91 0.78
C VAL A 37 -16.61 12.80 1.14
N LYS A 38 -15.68 12.26 1.93
CA LYS A 38 -14.38 12.85 2.22
C LYS A 38 -13.31 12.14 1.40
N LEU A 39 -12.51 12.90 0.67
CA LEU A 39 -11.38 12.44 -0.11
C LEU A 39 -10.10 12.69 0.68
N HIS A 40 -9.39 11.62 1.02
CA HIS A 40 -8.11 11.67 1.72
C HIS A 40 -6.96 11.84 0.72
N PRO A 41 -5.85 12.47 1.12
CA PRO A 41 -4.66 12.67 0.28
C PRO A 41 -4.02 11.40 -0.28
N ASN A 42 -4.20 10.27 0.42
CA ASN A 42 -3.69 8.96 0.02
C ASN A 42 -4.57 8.26 -1.04
N GLY A 43 -5.56 8.95 -1.61
CA GLY A 43 -6.51 8.39 -2.57
C GLY A 43 -7.63 7.55 -1.95
N ARG A 44 -7.66 7.38 -0.63
CA ARG A 44 -8.79 6.77 0.07
C ARG A 44 -9.96 7.75 0.10
N TRP A 45 -11.18 7.24 0.10
CA TRP A 45 -12.37 8.04 0.34
C TRP A 45 -13.29 7.35 1.34
N GLU A 46 -14.12 8.13 2.02
CA GLU A 46 -15.12 7.65 2.99
C GLU A 46 -16.41 8.45 2.87
N PHE A 47 -17.55 7.84 3.23
CA PHE A 47 -18.80 8.58 3.35
C PHE A 47 -18.78 9.49 4.58
N VAL A 48 -19.36 10.69 4.45
CA VAL A 48 -19.58 11.59 5.61
C VAL A 48 -20.63 10.99 6.55
N ASP A 49 -21.63 10.32 6.00
CA ASP A 49 -22.65 9.58 6.73
C ASP A 49 -22.03 8.32 7.37
N THR A 50 -22.09 8.25 8.70
CA THR A 50 -21.48 7.20 9.51
C THR A 50 -22.12 5.84 9.29
N GLU A 51 -23.43 5.77 9.02
CA GLU A 51 -24.12 4.51 8.75
C GLU A 51 -23.71 3.95 7.39
N LYS A 52 -23.62 4.82 6.37
CA LYS A 52 -23.14 4.45 5.04
C LYS A 52 -21.67 4.06 5.06
N ALA A 53 -20.84 4.76 5.83
CA ALA A 53 -19.44 4.43 6.01
C ALA A 53 -19.24 3.04 6.61
N GLN A 54 -20.02 2.68 7.65
CA GLN A 54 -19.97 1.35 8.26
C GLN A 54 -20.44 0.25 7.30
N LYS A 55 -21.54 0.48 6.56
CA LYS A 55 -22.02 -0.46 5.54
C LYS A 55 -20.98 -0.68 4.44
N ALA A 56 -20.34 0.40 3.97
CA ALA A 56 -19.27 0.30 2.97
C ALA A 56 -18.05 -0.47 3.50
N ALA A 57 -17.66 -0.24 4.76
CA ALA A 57 -16.56 -0.98 5.40
C ALA A 57 -16.87 -2.47 5.57
N ALA A 58 -18.11 -2.81 5.92
CA ALA A 58 -18.56 -4.20 6.03
C ALA A 58 -18.54 -4.89 4.65
N LEU A 59 -19.02 -4.22 3.60
CA LEU A 59 -18.96 -4.74 2.23
C LEU A 59 -17.51 -4.93 1.78
N ALA A 60 -16.62 -3.99 2.08
CA ALA A 60 -15.20 -4.08 1.73
C ALA A 60 -14.54 -5.37 2.27
N GLN A 61 -14.94 -5.86 3.45
CA GLN A 61 -14.41 -7.09 4.05
C GLN A 61 -14.88 -8.38 3.35
N THR A 62 -15.97 -8.33 2.59
CA THR A 62 -16.49 -9.51 1.87
C THR A 62 -15.68 -9.84 0.62
N TYR A 63 -14.94 -8.87 0.08
CA TYR A 63 -14.12 -9.03 -1.11
C TYR A 63 -12.85 -9.85 -0.80
N PRO A 64 -12.60 -10.96 -1.51
CA PRO A 64 -11.44 -11.83 -1.26
C PRO A 64 -10.09 -11.12 -1.45
N GLU A 65 -10.03 -10.10 -2.31
CA GLU A 65 -8.86 -9.26 -2.54
C GLU A 65 -8.45 -8.42 -1.32
N ASN A 66 -9.40 -8.06 -0.45
CA ASN A 66 -9.15 -7.29 0.77
C ASN A 66 -8.82 -8.18 1.97
N GLN A 67 -8.90 -9.50 1.80
CA GLN A 67 -8.55 -10.47 2.84
C GLN A 67 -7.03 -10.65 2.88
N VAL A 68 -6.40 -9.86 3.75
CA VAL A 68 -5.00 -10.05 4.13
C VAL A 68 -4.78 -11.39 4.83
N CYS A 69 -3.54 -11.88 4.79
CA CYS A 69 -3.19 -13.09 5.51
C CYS A 69 -3.48 -12.93 7.01
N PRO A 70 -4.07 -13.95 7.67
CA PRO A 70 -4.42 -13.86 9.08
C PRO A 70 -3.17 -13.65 9.95
N PRO A 71 -3.33 -13.06 11.15
CA PRO A 71 -2.21 -12.80 12.05
C PRO A 71 -1.44 -14.08 12.36
N GLY A 72 -0.11 -14.01 12.27
CA GLY A 72 0.79 -15.16 12.49
C GLY A 72 1.07 -16.00 11.24
N ALA A 73 0.31 -15.84 10.15
CA ALA A 73 0.62 -16.48 8.87
C ALA A 73 1.82 -15.81 8.19
N GLN A 74 2.63 -16.59 7.46
CA GLN A 74 3.62 -16.02 6.54
C GLN A 74 2.89 -15.45 5.33
N GLY A 75 3.18 -14.18 5.04
CA GLY A 75 2.56 -13.42 3.97
C GLY A 75 2.92 -13.92 2.56
N LYS A 76 2.14 -13.48 1.58
CA LYS A 76 2.41 -13.70 0.15
C LYS A 76 3.65 -12.92 -0.28
N PHE A 77 4.45 -13.48 -1.19
CA PHE A 77 5.60 -12.77 -1.76
C PHE A 77 5.12 -11.79 -2.83
N LEU A 78 5.17 -10.49 -2.55
CA LEU A 78 4.72 -9.43 -3.47
C LEU A 78 3.29 -9.66 -4.02
N GLY A 79 2.41 -10.21 -3.19
CA GLY A 79 1.02 -10.55 -3.60
C GLY A 79 0.86 -11.89 -4.32
N PHE A 80 1.95 -12.58 -4.66
CA PHE A 80 1.90 -13.91 -5.27
C PHE A 80 1.94 -15.04 -4.24
N GLY A 81 1.12 -16.06 -4.48
CA GLY A 81 1.04 -17.29 -3.67
C GLY A 81 -0.08 -17.32 -2.65
N ARG A 82 -0.10 -18.37 -1.82
CA ARG A 82 -1.03 -18.53 -0.70
C ARG A 82 -0.42 -18.01 0.60
N CYS A 83 -1.28 -17.64 1.55
CA CYS A 83 -0.84 -17.45 2.94
C CYS A 83 -0.42 -18.81 3.51
N ILE A 84 0.72 -18.87 4.22
CA ILE A 84 1.18 -20.09 4.88
C ILE A 84 0.83 -19.97 6.36
N LEU A 85 -0.07 -20.82 6.84
CA LEU A 85 -0.61 -20.75 8.19
C LEU A 85 0.36 -21.37 9.20
N PRO A 86 0.36 -20.92 10.47
CA PRO A 86 1.05 -21.63 11.55
C PRO A 86 0.60 -23.09 11.61
N GLY A 87 1.55 -24.02 11.52
CA GLY A 87 1.27 -25.46 11.51
C GLY A 87 1.23 -26.09 10.11
N ASP A 88 1.22 -25.31 9.03
CA ASP A 88 1.45 -25.84 7.69
C ASP A 88 2.86 -26.45 7.59
N LYS A 89 3.00 -27.53 6.81
CA LYS A 89 4.30 -28.17 6.56
C LYS A 89 5.33 -27.17 6.04
N GLU A 90 4.88 -26.25 5.19
CA GLU A 90 5.72 -25.22 4.59
C GLU A 90 6.12 -24.12 5.57
N PHE A 91 5.37 -23.93 6.67
CA PHE A 91 5.61 -22.85 7.64
C PHE A 91 7.01 -22.96 8.29
N ASN A 92 7.44 -24.18 8.57
CA ASN A 92 8.72 -24.49 9.22
C ASN A 92 9.83 -24.93 8.25
N ARG A 93 9.55 -24.95 6.93
CA ARG A 93 10.46 -25.51 5.93
C ARG A 93 11.71 -24.67 5.69
N GLY A 94 11.72 -23.39 6.07
CA GLY A 94 12.86 -22.50 5.89
C GLY A 94 13.17 -22.23 4.41
N SER A 95 14.34 -21.64 4.13
CA SER A 95 14.76 -21.32 2.76
C SER A 95 15.18 -22.60 2.03
N LEU A 96 14.57 -22.87 0.88
CA LEU A 96 15.00 -23.96 -0.01
C LEU A 96 16.42 -23.81 -0.56
N SER A 97 16.98 -22.61 -0.52
CA SER A 97 18.34 -22.36 -1.00
C SER A 97 19.43 -22.91 -0.08
N GLY A 98 19.05 -23.55 1.03
CA GLY A 98 19.98 -23.97 2.09
C GLY A 98 20.52 -22.81 2.92
N LYS A 99 20.12 -21.57 2.62
CA LYS A 99 20.52 -20.35 3.35
C LYS A 99 19.56 -19.96 4.47
N GLY A 100 18.86 -20.92 5.04
CA GLY A 100 18.04 -20.72 6.24
C GLY A 100 17.48 -22.06 6.73
N ARG A 101 17.60 -22.43 8.01
CA ARG A 101 18.11 -21.70 9.18
C ARG A 101 19.63 -21.50 9.18
#